data_AF-A0ABD1QLD9-F1
#
_entry.id   AF-A0ABD1QLD9-F1
#
_cell.length_a   1.000
_cell.length_b   1.000
_cell.length_c   1.000
_cell.angle_alpha   90.00
_cell.angle_beta   90.00
_cell.angle_gamma   90.00
#
_symmetry.space_group_name_H-M   'P 1'
#
loop_
_entity.id
_entity.type
_entity.pdbx_description
1 polymer ?
#
loop_
_entity_poly.entity_id
_entity_poly.type
_entity_poly.pdbx_seq_one_letter_code
_entity_poly.pdbx_strand_id
1 'polypeptide(L)'
;MIEALIKKGYNGFAISIPSPEELLQIFMLAAPVFVTMMSKVAFYSLLVYFATSMGTQTVAAHQVMIQLYCMCAVWGEPLSQTAQSFMPELIYGANQSLAKARTLLKSLVIIGALSGLILGSIGTSVPWLFPKLFSSDPEVIQEMHKVLIPYFLALCVTPSTHSLEGTLLAGRDLKFISMSMSGIFCLGTLLLLLLSRSGYGLTGCWFTLVAFQWTRFSIALWRLTLPNGILYSEETTRYQLGKLKTV
;
A
#
# COMPACT_ATOMS: atom_id res chain seq x y z
N MET A 1 16.17 -17.38 17.48
CA MET A 1 16.51 -17.20 16.05
C MET A 1 18.00 -17.38 15.79
N ILE A 2 18.89 -16.58 16.42
CA ILE A 2 20.35 -16.65 16.21
C ILE A 2 20.92 -18.04 16.56
N GLU A 3 20.54 -18.63 17.71
CA GLU A 3 20.96 -19.99 18.07
C GLU A 3 20.53 -21.07 17.07
N ALA A 4 19.36 -20.90 16.43
CA ALA A 4 18.87 -21.83 15.41
C ALA A 4 19.66 -21.71 14.10
N LEU A 5 20.14 -20.51 13.77
CA LEU A 5 21.03 -20.26 12.63
C LEU A 5 22.43 -20.81 12.89
N ILE A 6 22.98 -20.60 14.10
CA ILE A 6 24.26 -21.17 14.54
C ILE A 6 24.21 -22.71 14.49
N LYS A 7 23.12 -23.32 14.97
CA LYS A 7 22.90 -24.79 14.85
C LYS A 7 22.85 -25.30 13.41
N LYS A 8 22.52 -24.45 12.45
CA LYS A 8 22.54 -24.76 11.00
C LYS A 8 23.89 -24.44 10.34
N GLY A 9 24.92 -24.07 11.11
CA GLY A 9 26.25 -23.76 10.61
C GLY A 9 26.43 -22.31 10.15
N TYR A 10 25.44 -21.43 10.35
CA TYR A 10 25.58 -20.01 9.99
C TYR A 10 26.27 -19.24 11.12
N ASN A 11 27.38 -18.58 10.81
CA ASN A 11 28.02 -17.65 11.73
C ASN A 11 27.36 -16.27 11.64
N GLY A 12 26.42 -15.98 12.55
CA GLY A 12 25.63 -14.74 12.53
C GLY A 12 26.43 -13.44 12.71
N PHE A 13 27.71 -13.52 13.08
CA PHE A 13 28.60 -12.36 13.23
C PHE A 13 29.73 -12.31 12.20
N ALA A 14 29.78 -13.24 11.25
CA ALA A 14 30.78 -13.20 10.19
C ALA A 14 30.44 -12.08 9.20
N ILE A 15 31.29 -11.08 9.11
CA ILE A 15 31.22 -10.06 8.06
C ILE A 15 31.73 -10.72 6.77
N SER A 16 30.81 -11.06 5.88
CA SER A 16 31.10 -11.57 4.54
C SER A 16 30.63 -10.57 3.49
N ILE A 17 31.43 -10.36 2.45
CA ILE A 17 31.00 -9.60 1.28
C ILE A 17 30.12 -10.54 0.44
N PRO A 18 28.93 -10.10 0.00
CA PRO A 18 28.05 -10.93 -0.83
C PRO A 18 28.73 -11.29 -2.15
N SER A 19 28.52 -12.51 -2.62
CA SER A 19 28.94 -12.88 -3.98
C SER A 19 28.12 -12.12 -5.03
N PRO A 20 28.59 -12.00 -6.29
CA PRO A 20 27.80 -11.38 -7.36
C PRO A 20 26.43 -12.03 -7.56
N GLU A 21 26.31 -13.34 -7.32
CA GLU A 21 25.05 -14.09 -7.41
C GLU A 21 24.09 -13.73 -6.28
N GLU A 22 24.59 -13.61 -5.04
CA GLU A 22 23.81 -13.16 -3.89
C GLU A 22 23.35 -11.71 -4.07
N LEU A 23 24.22 -10.85 -4.59
CA LEU A 23 23.89 -9.47 -4.90
C LEU A 23 22.78 -9.39 -5.96
N LEU A 24 22.84 -10.24 -7.00
CA LEU A 24 21.80 -10.34 -8.01
C LEU A 24 20.46 -10.80 -7.41
N GLN A 25 20.47 -11.77 -6.49
CA GLN A 25 19.26 -12.22 -5.80
C GLN A 25 18.64 -11.10 -4.95
N ILE A 26 19.45 -10.34 -4.21
CA ILE A 26 19.00 -9.18 -3.45
C ILE A 26 18.38 -8.15 -4.40
N PHE A 27 19.05 -7.86 -5.51
CA PHE A 27 18.55 -6.91 -6.50
C PHE A 27 17.21 -7.36 -7.10
N MET A 28 17.06 -8.63 -7.44
CA MET A 28 15.83 -9.19 -8.00
C MET A 28 14.63 -9.10 -7.04
N LEU A 29 14.87 -9.15 -5.72
CA LEU A 29 13.85 -8.95 -4.69
C LEU A 29 13.58 -7.46 -4.43
N ALA A 30 14.63 -6.63 -4.43
CA ALA A 30 14.53 -5.21 -4.12
C ALA A 30 13.94 -4.38 -5.27
N ALA A 31 14.28 -4.68 -6.53
CA ALA A 31 13.89 -3.87 -7.68
C ALA A 31 12.36 -3.73 -7.85
N PRO A 32 11.54 -4.79 -7.73
CA PRO A 32 10.08 -4.64 -7.81
C PRO A 32 9.49 -3.79 -6.67
N VAL A 33 10.03 -3.95 -5.45
CA VAL A 33 9.62 -3.15 -4.28
C VAL A 33 9.99 -1.68 -4.48
N PHE A 34 11.19 -1.42 -4.99
CA PHE A 34 11.66 -0.08 -5.34
C PHE A 34 10.75 0.58 -6.39
N VAL A 35 10.42 -0.11 -7.48
CA VAL A 35 9.49 0.39 -8.52
C VAL A 35 8.13 0.71 -7.92
N THR A 36 7.64 -0.13 -7.01
CA THR A 36 6.36 0.08 -6.31
C THR A 36 6.40 1.37 -5.48
N MET A 37 7.47 1.58 -4.70
CA MET A 37 7.62 2.78 -3.86
C MET A 37 7.83 4.04 -4.69
N MET A 38 8.70 3.98 -5.70
CA MET A 38 8.95 5.11 -6.60
C MET A 38 7.70 5.53 -7.36
N SER A 39 6.86 4.58 -7.80
CA SER A 39 5.58 4.89 -8.44
C SER A 39 4.63 5.66 -7.51
N LYS A 40 4.57 5.29 -6.22
CA LYS A 40 3.76 6.02 -5.22
C LYS A 40 4.32 7.42 -4.98
N VAL A 41 5.62 7.53 -4.74
CA VAL A 41 6.30 8.83 -4.51
C VAL A 41 6.09 9.75 -5.72
N ALA A 42 6.29 9.24 -6.93
CA ALA A 42 6.08 10.01 -8.16
C ALA A 42 4.61 10.48 -8.29
N PHE A 43 3.63 9.61 -7.99
CA PHE A 43 2.22 9.99 -8.03
C PHE A 43 1.89 11.13 -7.05
N TYR A 44 2.33 11.03 -5.79
CA TYR A 44 2.12 12.09 -4.81
C TYR A 44 2.84 13.38 -5.17
N SER A 45 4.06 13.29 -5.71
CA SER A 45 4.79 14.47 -6.23
C SER A 45 4.04 15.15 -7.38
N LEU A 46 3.38 14.39 -8.26
CA LEU A 46 2.53 14.95 -9.31
C LEU A 46 1.30 15.67 -8.74
N LEU A 47 0.65 15.13 -7.71
CA LEU A 47 -0.46 15.81 -7.04
C LEU A 47 -0.02 17.19 -6.50
N VAL A 48 1.15 17.25 -5.86
CA VAL A 48 1.73 18.51 -5.36
C VAL A 48 2.04 19.45 -6.53
N TYR A 49 2.64 18.95 -7.61
CA TYR A 49 2.95 19.74 -8.80
C TYR A 49 1.70 20.40 -9.39
N PHE A 50 0.62 19.63 -9.60
CA PHE A 50 -0.62 20.17 -10.13
C PHE A 50 -1.30 21.14 -9.16
N ALA A 51 -1.33 20.84 -7.85
CA ALA A 51 -1.85 21.78 -6.84
C ALA A 51 -1.05 23.11 -6.83
N THR A 52 0.27 23.05 -7.01
CA THR A 52 1.14 24.24 -7.11
C THR A 52 0.81 25.08 -8.34
N SER A 53 0.53 24.44 -9.47
CA SER A 53 0.16 25.15 -10.70
C SER A 53 -1.20 25.87 -10.64
N MET A 54 -2.04 25.56 -9.64
CA MET A 54 -3.39 26.11 -9.47
C MET A 54 -3.45 27.35 -8.55
N GLY A 55 -2.31 27.83 -8.05
CA GLY A 55 -2.23 29.04 -7.21
C GLY A 55 -1.81 28.77 -5.77
N THR A 56 -1.43 29.85 -5.08
CA THR A 56 -0.84 29.82 -3.73
C THR A 56 -1.80 29.28 -2.67
N GLN A 57 -3.07 29.69 -2.71
CA GLN A 57 -4.07 29.23 -1.74
C GLN A 57 -4.39 27.74 -1.92
N THR A 58 -4.48 27.30 -3.18
CA THR A 58 -4.72 25.91 -3.55
C THR A 58 -3.62 24.98 -3.03
N VAL A 59 -2.36 25.35 -3.24
CA VAL A 59 -1.23 24.54 -2.76
C VAL A 59 -1.14 24.56 -1.23
N ALA A 60 -1.42 25.70 -0.58
CA ALA A 60 -1.46 25.77 0.89
C ALA A 60 -2.51 24.80 1.47
N ALA A 61 -3.73 24.80 0.91
CA ALA A 61 -4.78 23.86 1.30
C ALA A 61 -4.39 22.40 1.02
N HIS A 62 -3.81 22.13 -0.14
CA HIS A 62 -3.30 20.80 -0.48
C HIS A 62 -2.25 20.30 0.53
N GLN A 63 -1.30 21.14 0.92
CA GLN A 63 -0.23 20.79 1.86
C GLN A 63 -0.80 20.43 3.24
N VAL A 64 -1.78 21.19 3.76
CA VAL A 64 -2.44 20.84 5.02
C VAL A 64 -3.10 19.46 4.91
N MET A 65 -3.91 19.27 3.87
CA MET A 65 -4.73 18.07 3.71
C MET A 65 -3.88 16.82 3.41
N ILE A 66 -2.81 16.93 2.60
CA ILE A 66 -1.93 15.79 2.31
C ILE A 66 -1.10 15.38 3.51
N GLN A 67 -0.67 16.31 4.37
CA GLN A 67 0.08 15.98 5.57
C GLN A 67 -0.78 15.28 6.62
N LEU A 68 -2.03 15.73 6.80
CA LEU A 68 -3.02 15.02 7.61
C LEU A 68 -3.29 13.62 7.03
N TYR A 69 -3.38 13.50 5.71
CA TYR A 69 -3.59 12.22 5.04
C TYR A 69 -2.42 11.25 5.31
N CYS A 70 -1.18 11.71 5.10
CA CYS A 70 0.03 10.92 5.32
C CYS A 70 0.17 10.50 6.78
N MET A 71 -0.08 11.41 7.73
CA MET A 71 -0.07 11.12 9.16
C MET A 71 -1.01 9.96 9.51
N CYS A 72 -2.25 9.98 9.00
CA CYS A 72 -3.20 8.89 9.20
C CYS A 72 -2.82 7.62 8.43
N ALA A 73 -2.29 7.74 7.22
CA ALA A 73 -1.94 6.59 6.37
C ALA A 73 -0.85 5.68 6.98
N VAL A 74 0.06 6.24 7.79
CA VAL A 74 1.09 5.48 8.52
C VAL A 74 0.47 4.40 9.41
N TRP A 75 -0.75 4.59 9.91
CA TRP A 75 -1.43 3.62 10.77
C TRP A 75 -1.83 2.32 10.04
N GLY A 76 -1.79 2.30 8.71
CA GLY A 76 -1.95 1.08 7.93
C GLY A 76 -0.69 0.21 7.88
N GLU A 77 0.49 0.77 8.18
CA GLU A 77 1.77 0.06 8.09
C GLU A 77 1.89 -1.14 9.04
N PRO A 78 1.45 -1.07 10.31
CA PRO A 78 1.42 -2.24 11.19
C PRO A 78 0.64 -3.43 10.61
N LEU A 79 -0.43 -3.19 9.84
CA LEU A 79 -1.20 -4.25 9.19
C LEU A 79 -0.39 -4.93 8.07
N SER A 80 0.32 -4.12 7.27
CA SER A 80 1.24 -4.63 6.24
C SER A 80 2.37 -5.46 6.86
N GLN A 81 2.97 -4.98 7.94
CA GLN A 81 4.05 -5.69 8.65
C GLN A 81 3.57 -6.97 9.33
N THR A 82 2.34 -6.96 9.86
CA THR A 82 1.69 -8.16 10.40
C THR A 82 1.54 -9.22 9.30
N ALA A 83 1.07 -8.83 8.11
CA ALA A 83 1.01 -9.74 6.97
C ALA A 83 2.41 -10.28 6.61
N GLN A 84 3.40 -9.41 6.47
CA GLN A 84 4.77 -9.79 6.10
C GLN A 84 5.47 -10.67 7.14
N SER A 85 5.12 -10.55 8.41
CA SER A 85 5.72 -11.35 9.49
C SER A 85 5.09 -12.73 9.63
N PHE A 86 3.76 -12.83 9.54
CA PHE A 86 3.04 -14.08 9.85
C PHE A 86 2.64 -14.89 8.61
N MET A 87 2.34 -14.23 7.49
CA MET A 87 1.85 -14.90 6.29
C MET A 87 2.89 -15.85 5.64
N PRO A 88 4.21 -15.56 5.62
CA PRO A 88 5.18 -16.46 4.99
C PRO A 88 5.24 -17.84 5.66
N GLU A 89 5.15 -17.92 6.99
CA GLU A 89 5.09 -19.21 7.71
C GLU A 89 3.80 -19.98 7.37
N LEU A 90 2.67 -19.28 7.22
CA LEU A 90 1.41 -19.91 6.89
C LEU A 90 1.33 -20.39 5.43
N ILE A 91 2.06 -19.75 4.51
CA ILE A 91 2.07 -20.09 3.07
C ILE A 91 3.19 -21.07 2.73
N TYR A 92 4.39 -20.90 3.29
CA TYR A 92 5.61 -21.63 2.89
C TYR A 92 6.30 -22.37 4.04
N GLY A 93 5.84 -22.20 5.28
CA GLY A 93 6.47 -22.77 6.47
C GLY A 93 6.16 -24.25 6.68
N ALA A 94 6.80 -24.85 7.69
CA ALA A 94 6.60 -26.26 8.02
C ALA A 94 5.18 -26.53 8.54
N ASN A 95 4.55 -25.54 9.18
CA ASN A 95 3.17 -25.59 9.66
C ASN A 95 2.19 -24.90 8.68
N GLN A 96 2.43 -25.07 7.38
CA GLN A 96 1.63 -24.45 6.31
C GLN A 96 0.13 -24.68 6.52
N SER A 97 -0.65 -23.60 6.44
CA SER A 97 -2.10 -23.67 6.52
C SER A 97 -2.74 -22.51 5.76
N LEU A 98 -3.13 -22.78 4.51
CA LEU A 98 -3.82 -21.79 3.66
C LEU A 98 -5.18 -21.37 4.23
N ALA A 99 -5.84 -22.21 5.04
CA ALA A 99 -7.04 -21.82 5.78
C ALA A 99 -6.71 -20.71 6.79
N LYS A 100 -5.67 -20.88 7.61
CA LYS A 100 -5.24 -19.84 8.56
C LYS A 100 -4.72 -18.59 7.85
N ALA A 101 -4.03 -18.72 6.72
CA ALA A 101 -3.59 -17.59 5.90
C ALA A 101 -4.78 -16.75 5.40
N ARG A 102 -5.85 -17.41 4.92
CA ARG A 102 -7.09 -16.74 4.51
C ARG A 102 -7.82 -16.08 5.68
N THR A 103 -7.86 -16.73 6.84
CA THR A 103 -8.41 -16.11 8.06
C THR A 103 -7.62 -14.88 8.47
N LEU A 104 -6.28 -14.95 8.47
CA LEU A 104 -5.42 -13.82 8.77
C LEU A 104 -5.67 -12.66 7.79
N LEU A 105 -5.68 -12.93 6.48
CA LEU A 105 -5.99 -11.92 5.47
C LEU A 105 -7.35 -11.27 5.73
N LYS A 106 -8.40 -12.06 5.97
CA LYS A 106 -9.75 -11.55 6.27
C LYS A 106 -9.74 -10.65 7.50
N SER A 107 -9.09 -11.06 8.59
CA SER A 107 -8.95 -10.25 9.79
C SER A 107 -8.21 -8.95 9.53
N LEU A 108 -7.10 -8.98 8.80
CA LEU A 108 -6.32 -7.77 8.47
C LEU A 108 -7.12 -6.78 7.62
N VAL A 109 -7.89 -7.25 6.64
CA VAL A 109 -8.76 -6.40 5.82
C VAL A 109 -9.90 -5.80 6.64
N ILE A 110 -10.52 -6.55 7.55
CA ILE A 110 -11.58 -6.04 8.42
C ILE A 110 -11.02 -4.99 9.38
N ILE A 111 -9.89 -5.28 10.04
CA ILE A 111 -9.22 -4.32 10.93
C ILE A 111 -8.80 -3.08 10.14
N GLY A 112 -8.28 -3.24 8.93
CA GLY A 112 -7.96 -2.15 8.01
C GLY A 112 -9.17 -1.29 7.68
N ALA A 113 -10.33 -1.90 7.39
CA ALA A 113 -11.55 -1.17 7.05
C ALA A 113 -12.08 -0.39 8.26
N LEU A 114 -12.09 -1.00 9.45
CA LEU A 114 -12.50 -0.33 10.69
C LEU A 114 -11.55 0.82 11.03
N SER A 115 -10.25 0.58 10.96
CA SER A 115 -9.22 1.60 11.23
C SER A 115 -9.31 2.74 10.22
N GLY A 116 -9.50 2.43 8.94
CA GLY A 116 -9.68 3.41 7.88
C GLY A 116 -10.94 4.25 8.07
N LEU A 117 -12.05 3.65 8.48
CA LEU A 117 -13.28 4.39 8.79
C LEU A 117 -13.09 5.33 9.98
N ILE A 118 -12.43 4.86 11.05
CA ILE A 118 -12.15 5.67 12.24
C ILE A 118 -11.21 6.83 11.89
N LEU A 119 -10.07 6.54 11.25
CA LEU A 119 -9.07 7.54 10.87
C LEU A 119 -9.60 8.50 9.81
N GLY A 120 -10.39 8.02 8.86
CA GLY A 120 -11.10 8.86 7.88
C GLY A 120 -12.04 9.82 8.58
N SER A 121 -12.87 9.32 9.50
CA SER A 121 -13.84 10.15 10.22
C SER A 121 -13.16 11.21 11.08
N ILE A 122 -12.16 10.82 11.88
CA ILE A 122 -11.40 11.75 12.73
C ILE A 122 -10.62 12.74 11.87
N GLY A 123 -9.88 12.25 10.87
CA GLY A 123 -9.05 13.04 9.97
C GLY A 123 -9.83 14.05 9.14
N THR A 124 -11.09 13.77 8.80
CA THR A 124 -11.99 14.72 8.15
C THR A 124 -12.63 15.69 9.14
N SER A 125 -12.99 15.22 10.35
CA SER A 125 -13.68 16.05 11.34
C SER A 125 -12.83 17.22 11.85
N VAL A 126 -11.53 17.03 12.02
CA VAL A 126 -10.61 18.08 12.51
C VAL A 126 -10.53 19.28 11.56
N PRO A 127 -10.16 19.15 10.26
CA PRO A 127 -10.15 20.27 9.32
C PRO A 127 -11.55 20.80 9.00
N TRP A 128 -12.61 20.00 9.17
CA TRP A 128 -13.97 20.47 9.02
C TRP A 128 -14.42 21.41 10.15
N LEU A 129 -14.26 20.98 11.41
CA LEU A 129 -14.75 21.71 12.58
C LEU A 129 -13.76 22.76 13.10
N PHE A 130 -12.46 22.53 12.95
CA PHE A 130 -11.39 23.39 13.47
C PHE A 130 -10.38 23.81 12.38
N PRO A 131 -10.81 24.34 11.21
CA PRO A 131 -9.91 24.68 10.10
C PRO A 131 -8.89 25.77 10.48
N LYS A 132 -9.24 26.66 11.42
CA LYS A 132 -8.37 27.74 11.92
C LYS A 132 -7.13 27.25 12.67
N LEU A 133 -7.08 25.96 13.05
CA LEU A 133 -5.86 25.35 13.60
C LEU A 133 -4.74 25.29 12.56
N PHE A 134 -5.09 25.17 11.27
CA PHE A 134 -4.13 24.96 10.20
C PHE A 134 -3.83 26.23 9.39
N SER A 135 -4.83 27.09 9.18
CA SER A 135 -4.65 28.35 8.45
C SER A 135 -5.55 29.44 9.00
N SER A 136 -5.05 30.68 9.01
CA SER A 136 -5.86 31.87 9.31
C SER A 136 -6.52 32.47 8.06
N ASP A 137 -6.11 32.05 6.86
CA ASP A 137 -6.62 32.57 5.58
C ASP A 137 -7.95 31.91 5.18
N PRO A 138 -9.05 32.68 5.03
CA PRO A 138 -10.35 32.15 4.62
C PRO A 138 -10.35 31.41 3.26
N GLU A 139 -9.53 31.85 2.30
CA GLU A 139 -9.49 31.23 0.97
C GLU A 139 -8.86 29.82 1.03
N VAL A 140 -7.81 29.66 1.84
CA VAL A 140 -7.19 28.35 2.11
C VAL A 140 -8.18 27.42 2.79
N ILE A 141 -8.93 27.91 3.78
CA ILE A 141 -9.95 27.11 4.48
C ILE A 141 -11.04 26.64 3.51
N GLN A 142 -11.47 27.52 2.60
CA GLN A 142 -12.47 27.16 1.60
C GLN A 142 -11.96 26.05 0.66
N GLU A 143 -10.70 26.12 0.21
CA GLU A 143 -10.08 25.06 -0.59
C GLU A 143 -9.93 23.74 0.19
N MET A 144 -9.58 23.80 1.48
CA MET A 144 -9.55 22.61 2.35
C MET A 144 -10.92 21.94 2.45
N HIS A 145 -11.99 22.74 2.59
CA HIS A 145 -13.36 22.21 2.70
C HIS A 145 -13.84 21.52 1.42
N LYS A 146 -13.40 21.99 0.23
CA LYS A 146 -13.73 21.36 -1.05
C LYS A 146 -13.22 19.91 -1.16
N VAL A 147 -12.16 19.57 -0.44
CA VAL A 147 -11.49 18.26 -0.56
C VAL A 147 -11.80 17.28 0.58
N LEU A 148 -12.63 17.66 1.56
CA LEU A 148 -12.97 16.81 2.71
C LEU A 148 -13.56 15.45 2.31
N ILE A 149 -14.47 15.43 1.32
CA ILE A 149 -15.11 14.21 0.83
C ILE A 149 -14.08 13.28 0.15
N PRO A 150 -13.32 13.72 -0.88
CA PRO A 150 -12.34 12.84 -1.49
C PRO A 150 -11.20 12.48 -0.52
N TYR A 151 -10.84 13.34 0.44
CA TYR A 151 -9.92 12.98 1.53
C TYR A 151 -10.45 11.77 2.32
N PHE A 152 -11.70 11.82 2.78
CA PHE A 152 -12.33 10.72 3.52
C PHE A 152 -12.33 9.43 2.70
N LEU A 153 -12.77 9.51 1.43
CA LEU A 153 -12.86 8.35 0.54
C LEU A 153 -11.50 7.73 0.23
N ALA A 154 -10.44 8.55 0.09
CA ALA A 154 -9.09 8.04 -0.12
C ALA A 154 -8.55 7.39 1.15
N LEU A 155 -8.76 8.01 2.31
CA LEU A 155 -8.20 7.55 3.58
C LEU A 155 -8.91 6.30 4.10
N CYS A 156 -10.24 6.18 3.94
CA CYS A 156 -11.01 5.08 4.50
C CYS A 156 -10.58 3.70 3.95
N VAL A 157 -10.10 3.65 2.71
CA VAL A 157 -9.63 2.42 2.06
C VAL A 157 -8.14 2.14 2.30
N THR A 158 -7.36 3.17 2.64
CA THR A 158 -5.89 3.11 2.66
C THR A 158 -5.32 2.03 3.61
N PRO A 159 -5.77 1.89 4.87
CA PRO A 159 -5.25 0.84 5.76
C PRO A 159 -5.55 -0.58 5.25
N SER A 160 -6.73 -0.81 4.66
CA SER A 160 -7.06 -2.08 4.01
C SER A 160 -6.13 -2.35 2.83
N THR A 161 -5.87 -1.35 1.98
CA THR A 161 -4.91 -1.46 0.87
C THR A 161 -3.52 -1.85 1.36
N HIS A 162 -3.04 -1.25 2.47
CA HIS A 162 -1.73 -1.59 3.05
C HIS A 162 -1.69 -3.05 3.50
N SER A 163 -2.77 -3.57 4.10
CA SER A 163 -2.84 -4.98 4.50
C SER A 163 -2.77 -5.95 3.30
N LEU A 164 -3.42 -5.59 2.18
CA LEU A 164 -3.43 -6.38 0.95
C LEU A 164 -2.06 -6.36 0.27
N GLU A 165 -1.46 -5.18 0.12
CA GLU A 165 -0.11 -5.02 -0.44
C GLU A 165 0.93 -5.74 0.41
N GLY A 166 0.85 -5.63 1.74
CA GLY A 166 1.70 -6.38 2.67
C GLY A 166 1.54 -7.89 2.52
N THR A 167 0.32 -8.38 2.28
CA THR A 167 0.06 -9.80 2.01
C THR A 167 0.67 -10.25 0.67
N LEU A 168 0.58 -9.44 -0.37
CA LEU A 168 1.22 -9.73 -1.67
C LEU A 168 2.75 -9.76 -1.56
N LEU A 169 3.34 -8.84 -0.80
CA LEU A 169 4.78 -8.83 -0.49
C LEU A 169 5.18 -10.09 0.29
N ALA A 170 4.40 -10.44 1.31
CA ALA A 170 4.62 -11.65 2.12
C ALA A 170 4.55 -12.94 1.28
N GLY A 171 3.63 -12.97 0.31
CA GLY A 171 3.47 -14.02 -0.68
C GLY A 171 4.50 -13.99 -1.82
N ARG A 172 5.49 -13.10 -1.79
CA ARG A 172 6.51 -12.94 -2.84
C ARG A 172 5.94 -12.73 -4.25
N ASP A 173 4.72 -12.20 -4.38
CA ASP A 173 4.14 -11.85 -5.69
C ASP A 173 4.66 -10.47 -6.16
N LEU A 174 5.99 -10.32 -6.12
CA LEU A 174 6.71 -9.05 -6.27
C LEU A 174 6.59 -8.48 -7.70
N LYS A 175 6.58 -9.35 -8.70
CA LYS A 175 6.41 -8.93 -10.10
C LYS A 175 5.00 -8.40 -10.35
N PHE A 176 3.98 -9.02 -9.76
CA PHE A 176 2.61 -8.53 -9.89
C PHE A 176 2.47 -7.15 -9.26
N ILE A 177 2.89 -6.98 -7.99
CA ILE A 177 2.73 -5.71 -7.29
C ILE A 177 3.46 -4.57 -8.00
N SER A 178 4.67 -4.80 -8.53
CA SER A 178 5.40 -3.77 -9.27
C SER A 178 4.72 -3.42 -10.60
N MET A 179 4.30 -4.42 -11.38
CA MET A 179 3.65 -4.18 -12.67
C MET A 179 2.28 -3.52 -12.50
N SER A 180 1.49 -3.96 -11.53
CA SER A 180 0.19 -3.35 -11.23
C SER A 180 0.37 -1.92 -10.75
N MET A 181 1.33 -1.65 -9.86
CA MET A 181 1.60 -0.30 -9.37
C MET A 181 2.05 0.64 -10.50
N SER A 182 2.94 0.20 -11.39
CA SER A 182 3.33 0.98 -12.57
C SER A 182 2.14 1.29 -13.48
N GLY A 183 1.27 0.30 -13.73
CA GLY A 183 0.05 0.50 -14.51
C GLY A 183 -0.90 1.50 -13.85
N ILE A 184 -1.14 1.36 -12.55
CA ILE A 184 -1.98 2.29 -11.77
C ILE A 184 -1.37 3.70 -11.77
N PHE A 185 -0.06 3.83 -11.64
CA PHE A 185 0.65 5.11 -11.71
C PHE A 185 0.45 5.78 -13.08
N CYS A 186 0.65 5.05 -14.18
CA CYS A 186 0.46 5.59 -15.54
C CYS A 186 -1.00 6.04 -15.77
N LEU A 187 -1.97 5.19 -15.42
CA LEU A 187 -3.40 5.50 -15.57
C LEU A 187 -3.83 6.65 -14.65
N GLY A 188 -3.35 6.66 -13.40
CA GLY A 188 -3.60 7.74 -12.45
C GLY A 188 -3.00 9.06 -12.90
N THR A 189 -1.81 9.05 -13.49
CA THR A 189 -1.18 10.25 -14.06
C THR A 189 -1.96 10.79 -15.24
N LEU A 190 -2.43 9.91 -16.13
CA LEU A 190 -3.30 10.29 -17.25
C LEU A 190 -4.60 10.91 -16.74
N LEU A 191 -5.25 10.28 -15.76
CA LEU A 191 -6.48 10.80 -15.15
C LEU A 191 -6.25 12.17 -14.50
N LEU A 192 -5.14 12.33 -13.78
CA LEU A 192 -4.76 13.58 -13.11
C LEU A 192 -4.57 14.70 -14.13
N LEU A 193 -3.90 14.41 -15.25
CA LEU A 193 -3.67 15.37 -16.32
C LEU A 193 -4.99 15.77 -17.01
N LEU A 194 -5.91 14.83 -17.21
CA LEU A 194 -7.23 15.10 -17.78
C LEU A 194 -8.06 16.00 -16.84
N LEU A 195 -8.20 15.61 -15.57
CA LEU A 195 -9.02 16.35 -14.61
C LEU A 195 -8.44 17.74 -14.29
N SER A 196 -7.12 17.88 -14.30
CA SER A 196 -6.46 19.18 -14.11
C SER A 196 -6.72 20.12 -15.29
N ARG A 197 -6.87 19.59 -16.52
CA ARG A 197 -7.21 20.40 -17.72
C ARG A 197 -8.69 20.75 -17.80
N SER A 198 -9.57 19.92 -17.25
CA SER A 198 -11.03 20.12 -17.32
C SER A 198 -11.59 21.16 -16.33
N GLY A 199 -10.74 21.87 -15.59
CA GLY A 199 -11.17 22.96 -14.71
C GLY A 199 -11.78 22.52 -13.37
N TYR A 200 -11.67 21.24 -13.00
CA TYR A 200 -12.16 20.71 -11.71
C TYR A 200 -11.31 21.16 -10.49
N GLY A 201 -10.20 21.88 -10.73
CA GLY A 201 -9.32 22.41 -9.70
C GLY A 201 -8.78 21.35 -8.75
N LEU A 202 -8.58 21.73 -7.49
CA LEU A 202 -8.01 20.87 -6.45
C LEU A 202 -8.86 19.61 -6.20
N THR A 203 -10.18 19.74 -6.24
CA THR A 203 -11.11 18.63 -6.07
C THR A 203 -10.87 17.52 -7.10
N GLY A 204 -10.58 17.88 -8.35
CA GLY A 204 -10.21 16.92 -9.40
C GLY A 204 -8.92 16.15 -9.08
N CYS A 205 -7.90 16.82 -8.55
CA CYS A 205 -6.66 16.15 -8.10
C CYS A 205 -6.95 15.15 -6.97
N TRP A 206 -7.79 15.53 -6.00
CA TRP A 206 -8.14 14.66 -4.88
C TRP A 206 -9.01 13.47 -5.29
N PHE A 207 -9.95 13.64 -6.22
CA PHE A 207 -10.68 12.49 -6.78
C PHE A 207 -9.77 11.57 -7.60
N THR A 208 -8.71 12.09 -8.21
CA THR A 208 -7.67 11.24 -8.82
C THR A 208 -6.96 10.40 -7.75
N LEU A 209 -6.65 10.99 -6.59
CA LEU A 209 -6.09 10.24 -5.45
C LEU A 209 -7.08 9.17 -4.95
N VAL A 210 -8.38 9.46 -4.87
CA VAL A 210 -9.41 8.46 -4.57
C VAL A 210 -9.34 7.31 -5.56
N ALA A 211 -9.39 7.60 -6.87
CA ALA A 211 -9.29 6.59 -7.92
C ALA A 211 -8.01 5.75 -7.79
N PHE A 212 -6.87 6.39 -7.50
CA PHE A 212 -5.59 5.72 -7.27
C PHE A 212 -5.66 4.74 -6.08
N GLN A 213 -6.18 5.16 -4.92
CA GLN A 213 -6.29 4.31 -3.73
C GLN A 213 -7.26 3.14 -3.92
N TRP A 214 -8.43 3.40 -4.50
CA TRP A 214 -9.45 2.38 -4.73
C TRP A 214 -9.05 1.39 -5.82
N THR A 215 -8.31 1.82 -6.85
CA THR A 215 -7.77 0.90 -7.86
C THR A 215 -6.72 0.00 -7.25
N ARG A 216 -5.80 0.54 -6.43
CA ARG A 216 -4.82 -0.25 -5.67
C ARG A 216 -5.50 -1.30 -4.80
N PHE A 217 -6.49 -0.89 -4.01
CA PHE A 217 -7.29 -1.79 -3.19
C PHE A 217 -7.92 -2.91 -4.02
N SER A 218 -8.65 -2.54 -5.08
CA SER A 218 -9.44 -3.48 -5.87
C SER A 218 -8.57 -4.50 -6.59
N ILE A 219 -7.46 -4.06 -7.19
CA ILE A 219 -6.53 -4.95 -7.90
C ILE A 219 -5.83 -5.90 -6.93
N ALA A 220 -5.39 -5.41 -5.77
CA ALA A 220 -4.73 -6.24 -4.77
C ALA A 220 -5.70 -7.25 -4.15
N LEU A 221 -6.93 -6.82 -3.83
CA LEU A 221 -7.99 -7.70 -3.34
C LEU A 221 -8.32 -8.78 -4.37
N TRP A 222 -8.57 -8.38 -5.62
CA TRP A 222 -8.86 -9.29 -6.71
C TRP A 222 -7.78 -10.36 -6.84
N ARG A 223 -6.50 -9.96 -6.89
CA ARG A 223 -5.36 -10.88 -6.99
C ARG A 223 -5.31 -11.90 -5.86
N LEU A 224 -5.55 -11.46 -4.63
CA LEU A 224 -5.52 -12.33 -3.44
C LEU A 224 -6.74 -13.25 -3.33
N THR A 225 -7.87 -12.87 -3.93
CA THR A 225 -9.11 -13.68 -3.94
C THR A 225 -9.25 -14.60 -5.15
N LEU A 226 -8.32 -14.53 -6.12
CA LEU A 226 -8.36 -15.40 -7.30
C LEU A 226 -8.33 -16.88 -6.87
N PRO A 227 -9.15 -17.76 -7.48
CA PRO A 227 -9.16 -19.19 -7.19
C PRO A 227 -7.80 -19.86 -7.40
N ASN A 228 -7.03 -19.39 -8.39
CA ASN A 228 -5.67 -19.87 -8.67
C ASN A 228 -4.60 -18.99 -7.99
N GLY A 229 -5.01 -18.14 -7.06
CA GLY A 229 -4.14 -17.23 -6.32
C GLY A 229 -3.33 -17.95 -5.25
N ILE A 230 -2.35 -17.24 -4.69
CA ILE A 230 -1.39 -17.79 -3.71
C ILE A 230 -2.04 -18.40 -2.47
N LEU A 231 -3.25 -17.96 -2.11
CA LEU A 231 -3.99 -18.42 -0.94
C LEU A 231 -5.00 -19.53 -1.24
N TYR A 232 -5.25 -19.84 -2.52
CA TYR A 232 -6.32 -20.73 -2.97
C TYR A 232 -5.83 -21.87 -3.89
N SER A 233 -4.60 -21.80 -4.40
CA SER A 233 -3.96 -22.91 -5.14
C SER A 233 -3.75 -24.13 -4.23
N GLU A 234 -4.64 -25.12 -4.28
CA GLU A 234 -4.48 -26.42 -3.62
C GLU A 234 -3.48 -27.35 -4.36
N GLU A 235 -3.11 -27.04 -5.60
CA GLU A 235 -2.41 -27.99 -6.48
C GLU A 235 -0.89 -28.07 -6.22
N THR A 236 -0.25 -27.02 -5.72
CA THR A 236 1.20 -27.03 -5.50
C THR A 236 1.62 -27.93 -4.33
N THR A 237 0.74 -28.09 -3.34
CA THR A 237 0.98 -28.92 -2.16
C THR A 237 0.94 -30.41 -2.48
N ARG A 238 0.05 -30.87 -3.39
CA ARG A 238 0.02 -32.29 -3.80
C ARG A 238 1.20 -32.69 -4.67
N TYR A 239 1.69 -31.81 -5.55
CA TYR A 239 2.78 -32.16 -6.46
C TYR A 239 4.14 -32.29 -5.74
N GLN A 240 4.41 -31.47 -4.72
CA GLN A 240 5.63 -31.58 -3.91
C GLN A 240 5.57 -32.75 -2.92
N LEU A 241 4.41 -33.02 -2.30
CA LEU A 241 4.23 -34.19 -1.43
C LEU A 241 4.30 -35.52 -2.20
N GLY A 242 3.88 -35.52 -3.46
CA GLY A 242 3.98 -36.69 -4.35
C GLY A 242 5.44 -37.08 -4.65
N LYS A 243 6.32 -36.10 -4.89
CA LYS A 243 7.75 -36.34 -5.13
C LYS A 243 8.53 -36.80 -3.90
N LEU A 244 8.11 -36.38 -2.69
CA LEU A 244 8.72 -36.79 -1.42
C LEU A 244 8.27 -38.17 -0.92
N LYS A 245 7.18 -38.72 -1.48
CA LYS A 245 6.71 -40.09 -1.16
C LYS A 245 7.26 -41.17 -2.09
N THR A 246 7.97 -40.79 -3.15
CA THR A 246 8.53 -41.71 -4.16
C THR A 246 10.05 -41.79 -4.12
N VAL A 247 10.67 -41.51 -2.97
CA VAL A 247 12.10 -41.74 -2.71
C VAL A 247 12.24 -42.55 -1.43
#